data_AF-A0A1F8PTS3-F1
#
_entry.id   AF-A0A1F8PTS3-F1
#
_cell.length_a   1.000
_cell.length_b   1.000
_cell.length_c   1.000
_cell.angle_alpha   90.00
_cell.angle_beta   90.00
_cell.angle_gamma   90.00
#
_symmetry.space_group_name_H-M   'P 1'
#
loop_
_entity.id
_entity.type
_entity.pdbx_description
1 polymer ?
#
loop_
_entity_poly.entity_id
_entity_poly.type
_entity_poly.pdbx_seq_one_letter_code
_entity_poly.pdbx_strand_id
1 'polypeptide(L)'
;AAIGLARALSRVDTSALLLLEAQRNLYKIMTEISATPENAASFRSITPEIVSRLEEQIDLLSVRTEIPGEFIVPGDTQPGAALALARSIVRRAERQVARLLHDHEIENGEILRYLNRLSSLCFILELIEGQTAGNDKPTLAKQES
;
A
#
# COMPACT_ATOMS: atom_id res chain seq x y z
N ALA A 1 -0.19 -9.88 6.73
CA ALA A 1 -1.10 -10.94 6.26
C ALA A 1 -1.82 -10.55 4.96
N ALA A 2 -2.69 -9.53 4.94
CA ALA A 2 -3.49 -9.17 3.75
C ALA A 2 -2.67 -8.90 2.48
N ILE A 3 -1.56 -8.16 2.58
CA ILE A 3 -0.60 -7.96 1.47
C ILE A 3 -0.06 -9.30 0.94
N GLY A 4 0.16 -10.28 1.82
CA GLY A 4 0.62 -11.61 1.44
C GLY A 4 -0.44 -12.42 0.69
N LEU A 5 -1.72 -12.26 1.03
CA LEU A 5 -2.83 -12.83 0.27
C LEU A 5 -2.93 -12.19 -1.11
N ALA A 6 -2.87 -10.86 -1.19
CA ALA A 6 -2.83 -10.14 -2.46
C ALA A 6 -1.67 -10.63 -3.35
N ARG A 7 -0.47 -10.74 -2.78
CA ARG A 7 0.71 -11.26 -3.48
C ARG A 7 0.51 -12.68 -4.01
N ALA A 8 -0.11 -13.56 -3.23
CA ALA A 8 -0.34 -14.94 -3.64
C ALA A 8 -1.35 -15.06 -4.79
N LEU A 9 -2.24 -14.07 -4.94
CA LEU A 9 -3.26 -14.01 -5.99
C LEU A 9 -2.82 -13.20 -7.21
N SER A 10 -1.78 -12.37 -7.08
CA SER A 10 -1.23 -11.55 -8.17
C SER A 10 -0.86 -12.39 -9.38
N ARG A 11 -1.29 -11.94 -10.56
CA ARG A 11 -0.97 -12.53 -11.85
C ARG A 11 0.16 -11.79 -12.55
N VAL A 12 0.49 -10.58 -12.10
CA VAL A 12 1.58 -9.76 -12.63
C VAL A 12 2.81 -9.89 -11.74
N ASP A 13 3.94 -10.31 -12.31
CA ASP A 13 5.20 -10.51 -11.59
C ASP A 13 5.66 -9.25 -10.86
N THR A 14 5.55 -8.08 -11.53
CA THR A 14 5.89 -6.78 -10.93
C THR A 14 5.06 -6.50 -9.68
N SER A 15 3.75 -6.79 -9.69
CA SER A 15 2.90 -6.65 -8.50
C SER A 15 3.41 -7.54 -7.36
N ALA A 16 3.69 -8.81 -7.65
CA ALA A 16 4.15 -9.77 -6.65
C ALA A 16 5.48 -9.36 -6.00
N LEU A 17 6.41 -8.83 -6.81
CA LEU A 17 7.71 -8.33 -6.36
C LEU A 17 7.56 -7.09 -5.46
N LEU A 18 6.77 -6.11 -5.88
CA LEU A 18 6.53 -4.88 -5.11
C LEU A 18 5.81 -5.17 -3.79
N LEU A 19 4.84 -6.09 -3.80
CA LEU A 19 4.15 -6.52 -2.58
C LEU A 19 5.09 -7.27 -1.63
N LEU A 20 6.04 -8.08 -2.14
CA LEU A 20 7.06 -8.72 -1.32
C LEU A 20 7.99 -7.69 -0.67
N GLU A 21 8.42 -6.66 -1.42
CA GLU A 21 9.22 -5.56 -0.86
C GLU A 21 8.43 -4.81 0.23
N ALA A 22 7.16 -4.51 -0.02
CA ALA A 22 6.28 -3.90 0.96
C ALA A 22 6.15 -4.75 2.23
N GLN A 23 6.01 -6.08 2.12
CA GLN A 23 5.99 -6.96 3.28
C GLN A 23 7.27 -6.86 4.11
N ARG A 24 8.44 -6.79 3.46
CA ARG A 24 9.73 -6.65 4.16
C ARG A 24 9.82 -5.32 4.90
N ASN A 25 9.40 -4.22 4.27
CA ASN A 25 9.38 -2.91 4.93
C ASN A 25 8.34 -2.85 6.06
N LEU A 26 7.20 -3.53 5.94
CA LEU A 26 6.24 -3.66 7.04
C LEU A 26 6.85 -4.41 8.25
N TYR A 27 7.71 -5.41 8.05
CA TYR A 27 8.43 -6.03 9.16
C TYR A 27 9.39 -5.06 9.86
N LYS A 28 10.10 -4.25 9.10
CA LYS A 28 10.95 -3.18 9.64
C LYS A 28 10.15 -2.18 10.48
N ILE A 29 9.00 -1.74 9.95
CA ILE A 29 8.05 -0.86 10.67
C ILE A 29 7.58 -1.50 11.97
N MET A 30 7.21 -2.80 11.95
CA MET A 30 6.78 -3.49 13.16
C MET A 30 7.87 -3.52 14.22
N THR A 31 9.13 -3.78 13.84
CA THR A 31 10.28 -3.74 14.75
C THR A 31 10.45 -2.35 15.37
N GLU A 32 10.36 -1.30 14.55
CA GLU A 32 10.56 0.08 14.99
C GLU A 32 9.45 0.55 15.94
N ILE A 33 8.17 0.31 15.61
CA ILE A 33 7.03 0.71 16.44
C ILE A 33 6.98 -0.07 17.76
N SER A 34 7.45 -1.30 17.78
CA SER A 34 7.42 -2.15 19.00
C SER A 34 8.61 -1.94 19.92
N ALA A 35 9.60 -1.14 19.51
CA ALA A 35 10.78 -0.86 20.33
C ALA A 35 10.43 0.02 21.53
N THR A 36 11.13 -0.15 22.64
CA THR A 36 11.01 0.80 23.77
C THR A 36 11.53 2.17 23.35
N PRO A 37 11.06 3.27 23.95
CA PRO A 37 11.49 4.63 23.59
C PRO A 37 13.02 4.80 23.58
N GLU A 38 13.71 4.16 24.52
CA GLU A 38 15.17 4.22 24.65
C GLU A 38 15.92 3.55 23.50
N ASN A 39 15.31 2.54 22.87
CA ASN A 39 15.92 1.76 21.78
C ASN A 39 15.34 2.10 20.41
N ALA A 40 14.25 2.85 20.33
CA ALA A 40 13.53 3.15 19.09
C ALA A 40 14.45 3.77 18.01
N ALA A 41 15.37 4.65 18.42
CA ALA A 41 16.35 5.25 17.50
C ALA A 41 17.25 4.22 16.80
N SER A 42 17.62 3.13 17.48
CA SER A 42 18.48 2.07 16.93
C SER A 42 17.76 1.17 15.91
N PHE A 43 16.42 1.17 15.93
CA PHE A 43 15.59 0.39 15.00
C PHE A 43 15.01 1.24 13.87
N ARG A 44 15.39 2.53 13.78
CA ARG A 44 14.98 3.41 12.67
C ARG A 44 15.42 2.84 11.34
N SER A 45 14.43 2.44 10.56
CA SER A 45 14.66 1.60 9.38
C SER A 45 13.86 2.04 8.17
N ILE A 46 12.80 2.82 8.37
CA ILE A 46 12.11 3.54 7.31
C ILE A 46 12.71 4.94 7.20
N THR A 47 13.30 5.21 6.04
CA THR A 47 13.98 6.46 5.75
C THR A 47 13.27 7.20 4.61
N PRO A 48 13.53 8.51 4.42
CA PRO A 48 12.99 9.27 3.30
C PRO A 48 13.30 8.63 1.95
N GLU A 49 14.47 8.03 1.77
CA GLU A 49 14.87 7.39 0.52
C GLU A 49 14.01 6.15 0.20
N ILE A 50 13.58 5.40 1.22
CA ILE A 50 12.67 4.26 1.04
C ILE A 50 11.29 4.76 0.59
N VAL A 51 10.82 5.88 1.15
CA VAL A 51 9.55 6.51 0.77
C VAL A 51 9.63 7.04 -0.66
N SER A 52 10.70 7.76 -1.00
CA SER A 52 10.92 8.30 -2.36
C SER A 52 11.02 7.19 -3.41
N ARG A 53 11.71 6.08 -3.10
CA ARG A 53 11.73 4.92 -4.02
C ARG A 53 10.33 4.36 -4.26
N LEU A 54 9.50 4.27 -3.22
CA LEU A 54 8.11 3.81 -3.37
C LEU A 54 7.28 4.79 -4.21
N GLU A 55 7.48 6.10 -4.02
CA GLU A 55 6.87 7.16 -4.84
C GLU A 55 7.26 7.01 -6.31
N GLU A 56 8.54 6.84 -6.62
CA GLU A 56 9.03 6.61 -7.99
C GLU A 56 8.41 5.37 -8.62
N GLN A 57 8.28 4.26 -7.88
CA GLN A 57 7.60 3.06 -8.40
C GLN A 57 6.12 3.34 -8.70
N ILE A 58 5.42 4.07 -7.83
CA ILE A 58 4.02 4.43 -8.04
C ILE A 58 3.87 5.32 -9.28
N ASP A 59 4.74 6.30 -9.45
CA ASP A 59 4.71 7.22 -10.60
C ASP A 59 4.93 6.46 -11.91
N LEU A 60 5.93 5.56 -11.96
CA LEU A 60 6.21 4.73 -13.13
C LEU A 60 5.03 3.81 -13.51
N LEU A 61 4.35 3.24 -12.51
CA LEU A 61 3.16 2.42 -12.74
C LEU A 61 1.98 3.28 -13.20
N SER A 62 1.78 4.44 -12.58
CA SER A 62 0.68 5.36 -12.88
C SER A 62 0.71 5.88 -14.31
N VAL A 63 1.90 6.13 -14.88
CA VAL A 63 2.05 6.52 -16.29
C VAL A 63 1.54 5.44 -17.26
N ARG A 64 1.54 4.18 -16.83
CA ARG A 64 1.17 3.02 -17.67
C ARG A 64 -0.22 2.45 -17.34
N THR A 65 -0.96 3.09 -16.44
CA THR A 65 -2.25 2.62 -15.96
C THR A 65 -3.29 3.72 -16.16
N GLU A 66 -4.38 3.38 -16.84
CA GLU A 66 -5.54 4.27 -16.92
C GLU A 66 -6.23 4.35 -15.56
N ILE A 67 -6.05 5.47 -14.85
CA ILE A 67 -6.65 5.71 -13.54
C ILE A 67 -8.03 6.35 -13.75
N PRO A 68 -9.13 5.74 -13.26
CA PRO A 68 -10.45 6.35 -13.37
C PRO A 68 -10.55 7.69 -12.64
N GLY A 69 -11.27 8.64 -13.22
CA GLY A 69 -11.58 9.93 -12.59
C GLY A 69 -12.63 9.86 -11.48
N GLU A 70 -13.18 8.66 -11.22
CA GLU A 70 -14.23 8.41 -10.23
C GLU A 70 -13.86 7.26 -9.30
N PHE A 71 -14.59 7.13 -8.18
CA PHE A 71 -14.40 6.02 -7.26
C PHE A 71 -14.77 4.69 -7.92
N ILE A 72 -13.92 3.68 -7.72
CA ILE A 72 -14.17 2.30 -8.14
C ILE A 72 -14.76 1.47 -6.99
N VAL A 73 -15.47 0.41 -7.35
CA VAL A 73 -15.98 -0.61 -6.44
C VAL A 73 -15.01 -1.80 -6.43
N PRO A 74 -14.48 -2.20 -5.26
CA PRO A 74 -13.67 -3.40 -5.16
C PRO A 74 -14.46 -4.67 -5.48
N GLY A 75 -13.86 -5.60 -6.21
CA GLY A 75 -14.43 -6.94 -6.37
C GLY A 75 -14.39 -7.53 -7.77
N ASP A 76 -14.03 -6.74 -8.79
CA ASP A 76 -14.06 -7.18 -10.19
C ASP A 76 -13.17 -8.41 -10.45
N THR A 77 -12.07 -8.54 -9.70
CA THR A 77 -11.14 -9.67 -9.81
C THR A 77 -10.67 -10.12 -8.43
N GLN A 78 -10.28 -11.40 -8.31
CA GLN A 78 -9.70 -11.92 -7.07
C GLN A 78 -8.47 -11.14 -6.57
N PRO A 79 -7.42 -10.91 -7.39
CA PRO A 79 -6.27 -10.09 -6.96
C PRO A 79 -6.65 -8.64 -6.66
N GLY A 80 -7.53 -8.02 -7.47
CA GLY A 80 -8.01 -6.65 -7.23
C GLY A 80 -8.75 -6.53 -5.89
N ALA A 81 -9.67 -7.46 -5.60
CA ALA A 81 -10.39 -7.52 -4.33
C ALA A 81 -9.45 -7.68 -3.13
N ALA A 82 -8.43 -8.54 -3.25
CA ALA A 82 -7.44 -8.74 -2.21
C ALA A 82 -6.58 -7.49 -1.98
N LEU A 83 -6.22 -6.77 -3.05
CA LEU A 83 -5.49 -5.50 -2.97
C LEU A 83 -6.33 -4.38 -2.35
N ALA A 84 -7.60 -4.29 -2.68
CA ALA A 84 -8.53 -3.35 -2.05
C ALA A 84 -8.69 -3.63 -0.54
N LEU A 85 -8.82 -4.90 -0.16
CA LEU A 85 -8.84 -5.32 1.24
C LEU A 85 -7.54 -4.91 1.94
N ALA A 86 -6.39 -5.21 1.34
CA ALA A 86 -5.09 -4.84 1.88
C ALA A 86 -4.96 -3.31 2.02
N ARG A 87 -5.39 -2.53 1.03
CA ARG A 87 -5.44 -1.07 1.05
C ARG A 87 -6.25 -0.54 2.23
N SER A 88 -7.44 -1.10 2.48
CA SER A 88 -8.27 -0.70 3.62
C SER A 88 -7.58 -0.93 4.98
N ILE A 89 -6.84 -2.04 5.11
CA ILE A 89 -6.08 -2.40 6.30
C ILE A 89 -4.85 -1.50 6.46
N VAL A 90 -4.14 -1.19 5.38
CA VAL A 90 -3.03 -0.23 5.38
C VAL A 90 -3.50 1.15 5.82
N ARG A 91 -4.64 1.64 5.30
CA ARG A 91 -5.22 2.92 5.77
C ARG A 91 -5.65 2.88 7.23
N ARG A 92 -6.05 1.72 7.74
CA ARG A 92 -6.34 1.55 9.19
C ARG A 92 -5.06 1.64 10.01
N ALA A 93 -3.97 1.01 9.58
CA ALA A 93 -2.65 1.13 10.21
C ALA A 93 -2.12 2.57 10.16
N GLU A 94 -2.24 3.26 9.02
CA GLU A 94 -1.90 4.68 8.84
C GLU A 94 -2.58 5.56 9.89
N ARG A 95 -3.88 5.38 10.13
CA ARG A 95 -4.62 6.13 11.17
C ARG A 95 -4.13 5.83 12.60
N GLN A 96 -3.67 4.61 12.88
CA GLN A 96 -3.10 4.29 14.19
C GLN A 96 -1.73 4.95 14.36
N VAL A 97 -0.85 4.85 13.35
CA VAL A 97 0.46 5.50 13.35
C VAL A 97 0.33 7.02 13.45
N ALA A 98 -0.66 7.63 12.80
CA ALA A 98 -0.93 9.06 12.93
C ALA A 98 -1.27 9.47 14.37
N ARG A 99 -2.01 8.63 15.11
CA ARG A 99 -2.29 8.86 16.53
C ARG A 99 -1.03 8.71 17.38
N LEU A 100 -0.26 7.64 17.17
CA LEU A 100 1.01 7.43 17.88
C LEU A 100 1.99 8.60 17.68
N LEU A 101 2.06 9.16 16.48
CA LEU A 101 2.87 10.36 16.20
C LEU A 101 2.31 11.61 16.89
N HIS A 102 0.98 11.77 16.91
CA HIS A 102 0.33 12.89 17.58
C HIS A 102 0.55 12.87 19.09
N ASP A 103 0.47 11.68 19.69
CA ASP A 103 0.63 11.45 21.12
C ASP A 103 2.11 11.33 21.54
N HIS A 104 3.06 11.53 20.60
CA HIS A 104 4.51 11.43 20.79
C HIS A 104 5.00 10.05 21.28
N GLU A 105 4.24 8.99 21.01
CA GLU A 105 4.64 7.60 21.32
C GLU A 105 5.67 7.05 20.32
N ILE A 106 5.70 7.62 19.10
CA ILE A 106 6.75 7.37 18.10
C ILE A 106 7.20 8.69 17.48
N GLU A 107 8.43 8.75 16.98
CA GLU A 107 9.02 9.98 16.40
C GLU A 107 9.18 9.93 14.88
N ASN A 108 9.24 8.74 14.28
CA ASN A 108 9.57 8.61 12.85
C ASN A 108 8.33 8.86 11.97
N GLY A 109 8.20 10.10 11.48
CA GLY A 109 7.15 10.51 10.54
C GLY A 109 7.21 9.80 9.18
N GLU A 110 8.34 9.22 8.78
CA GLU A 110 8.47 8.51 7.51
C GLU A 110 7.65 7.22 7.48
N ILE A 111 7.34 6.63 8.64
CA ILE A 111 6.41 5.49 8.73
C ILE A 111 5.02 5.88 8.25
N LEU A 112 4.52 7.05 8.68
CA LEU A 112 3.21 7.55 8.28
C LEU A 112 3.17 7.82 6.77
N ARG A 113 4.22 8.47 6.24
CA ARG A 113 4.37 8.73 4.80
C ARG A 113 4.44 7.43 3.99
N TYR A 114 5.19 6.44 4.48
CA TYR A 114 5.29 5.13 3.84
C TYR A 114 3.94 4.42 3.78
N LEU A 115 3.16 4.39 4.87
CA LEU A 115 1.84 3.75 4.89
C LEU A 115 0.85 4.47 3.98
N ASN A 116 0.90 5.80 3.91
CA ASN A 116 0.11 6.58 2.96
C ASN A 116 0.41 6.16 1.51
N ARG A 117 1.69 6.11 1.14
CA ARG A 117 2.13 5.69 -0.21
C ARG A 117 1.87 4.22 -0.49
N LEU A 118 2.03 3.34 0.49
CA LEU A 118 1.68 1.93 0.34
C LEU A 118 0.18 1.75 0.02
N SER A 119 -0.69 2.60 0.57
CA SER A 119 -2.11 2.58 0.22
C SER A 119 -2.35 3.00 -1.24
N SER A 120 -1.57 3.96 -1.78
CA SER A 120 -1.58 4.34 -3.20
C SER A 120 -1.05 3.22 -4.09
N LEU A 121 0.06 2.57 -3.70
CA LEU A 121 0.57 1.40 -4.42
C LEU A 121 -0.49 0.30 -4.51
N CYS A 122 -1.17 -0.03 -3.41
CA CYS A 122 -2.22 -1.06 -3.42
C CYS A 122 -3.36 -0.71 -4.41
N PHE A 123 -3.71 0.57 -4.55
CA PHE A 123 -4.73 1.02 -5.49
C PHE A 123 -4.28 0.91 -6.95
N ILE A 124 -3.05 1.32 -7.27
CA ILE A 124 -2.52 1.20 -8.63
C ILE A 124 -2.37 -0.27 -9.03
N LEU A 125 -1.90 -1.12 -8.13
CA LEU A 125 -1.83 -2.56 -8.37
C LEU A 125 -3.23 -3.19 -8.53
N GLU A 126 -4.25 -2.69 -7.82
CA GLU A 126 -5.64 -3.14 -7.95
C GLU A 126 -6.14 -2.94 -9.40
N LEU A 127 -5.82 -1.80 -10.01
CA LEU A 127 -6.13 -1.50 -11.42
C LEU A 127 -5.33 -2.38 -12.39
N ILE A 128 -4.02 -2.53 -12.19
CA ILE A 128 -3.14 -3.32 -13.07
C ILE A 128 -3.54 -4.80 -13.11
N GLU A 129 -3.82 -5.38 -11.94
CA GLU A 129 -4.29 -6.76 -11.83
C GLU A 129 -5.69 -6.92 -12.42
N GLY A 130 -6.54 -5.89 -12.30
CA GLY A 130 -7.83 -5.79 -12.99
C GLY A 130 -7.68 -5.93 -14.50
N GLN A 131 -6.89 -5.05 -15.11
CA GLN A 131 -6.64 -5.02 -16.55
C GLN A 131 -6.04 -6.34 -17.05
N THR A 132 -5.07 -6.90 -16.33
CA THR A 132 -4.44 -8.19 -16.69
C THR A 132 -5.42 -9.35 -16.69
N ALA A 133 -6.48 -9.30 -15.88
CA ALA A 133 -7.53 -10.31 -15.84
C ALA A 133 -8.65 -10.08 -16.89
N GLY A 134 -8.49 -9.12 -17.80
CA GLY A 134 -9.48 -8.78 -18.83
C GLY A 134 -10.57 -7.82 -18.36
N ASN A 135 -10.37 -7.17 -17.20
CA ASN A 135 -11.26 -6.11 -16.73
C ASN A 135 -10.69 -4.73 -17.14
N ASP A 136 -10.91 -4.36 -18.40
CA ASP A 136 -10.38 -3.12 -18.98
C ASP A 136 -10.98 -1.85 -18.34
N LYS A 137 -12.18 -1.96 -17.77
CA LYS A 137 -12.89 -0.87 -17.09
C LYS A 137 -13.31 -1.32 -15.69
N PRO A 138 -12.69 -0.80 -14.62
CA PRO A 138 -13.14 -1.12 -13.28
C PRO A 138 -14.57 -0.65 -13.05
N THR A 139 -15.32 -1.40 -12.25
CA THR A 139 -16.69 -1.03 -11.87
C THR A 139 -16.67 0.28 -11.12
N LEU A 140 -17.36 1.29 -11.65
CA LEU A 140 -17.47 2.60 -11.01
C LEU A 140 -18.55 2.58 -9.92
N ALA A 141 -18.34 3.36 -8.86
CA ALA A 141 -19.28 3.45 -7.73
C ALA A 141 -20.56 4.20 -8.08
N LYS A 142 -20.50 5.15 -9.02
CA LYS A 142 -21.70 5.76 -9.59
C LYS A 142 -22.14 4.93 -10.78
N GLN A 143 -23.43 4.62 -10.85
CA GLN A 143 -24.03 4.08 -12.06
C GLN A 143 -24.32 5.26 -13.01
N GLU A 144 -23.96 5.13 -14.28
CA GLU A 144 -24.45 6.05 -15.32
C GLU A 144 -25.98 6.02 -15.28
N SER A 145 -26.57 7.17 -14.97
CA SER A 145 -28.02 7.40 -14.93
C SER A 145 -28.62 7.53 -16.33
#